data_AF-A0A2R6FX92-F1
#
_entry.id   AF-A0A2R6FX92-F1
#
_cell.length_a   1.000
_cell.length_b   1.000
_cell.length_c   1.000
_cell.angle_alpha   90.00
_cell.angle_beta   90.00
_cell.angle_gamma   90.00
#
_symmetry.space_group_name_H-M   'P 1'
#
loop_
_entity.id
_entity.type
_entity.pdbx_description
1 polymer ?
#
loop_
_entity_poly.entity_id
_entity_poly.type
_entity_poly.pdbx_seq_one_letter_code
_entity_poly.pdbx_strand_id
1 'polypeptide(L)'
;MNSLPDLLRLLAVPAFAWVAWRDIATRRVPDRVWLPLLLVAGVALLFEFFTINGSPTRRFFLVRVGLSAGLVVPLSYAFWRLGGFGGADAKAFIVLSVLFPAYPAYRLLEFSFPGVETALGIFSLTIVTNAVLVGIFYPVALAARNALAGEVSLRSFVARPIPAADATTEYGRLLDVGPGRGGLDLDALRMYLRWRGHTLEELRADRSTYRHSRSLPEERNPPGDGAIRTTAA
;
A
#
# COMPACT_ATOMS: atom_id res chain seq x y z
N MET A 1 15.08 25.69 -16.05
CA MET A 1 14.33 26.21 -14.91
C MET A 1 13.39 25.09 -14.50
N ASN A 2 13.04 24.97 -13.22
CA ASN A 2 12.03 23.98 -12.83
C ASN A 2 10.75 24.35 -13.58
N SER A 3 10.15 23.40 -14.29
CA SER A 3 8.89 23.67 -14.97
C SER A 3 7.79 23.81 -13.89
N LEU A 4 6.82 24.71 -14.10
CA LEU A 4 5.70 24.84 -13.16
C LEU A 4 4.95 23.50 -12.93
N PRO A 5 4.74 22.64 -13.95
CA PRO A 5 4.23 21.28 -13.77
C PRO A 5 5.03 20.43 -12.80
N ASP A 6 6.36 20.50 -12.84
CA ASP A 6 7.21 19.72 -11.95
C ASP A 6 7.05 20.17 -10.49
N LEU A 7 6.99 21.48 -10.25
CA LEU A 7 6.73 22.01 -8.91
C LEU A 7 5.35 21.61 -8.38
N LEU A 8 4.33 21.59 -9.24
CA LEU A 8 2.99 21.11 -8.87
C LEU A 8 3.02 19.63 -8.44
N ARG A 9 3.80 18.80 -9.12
CA ARG A 9 3.95 17.38 -8.77
C ARG A 9 4.64 17.17 -7.42
N LEU A 10 5.49 18.07 -6.96
CA LEU A 10 6.09 18.00 -5.63
C LEU A 10 5.06 18.09 -4.50
N LEU A 11 3.90 18.71 -4.73
CA LEU A 11 2.80 18.73 -3.76
C LEU A 11 2.27 17.33 -3.43
N ALA A 12 2.48 16.36 -4.33
CA ALA A 12 2.10 14.98 -4.08
C ALA A 12 3.04 14.27 -3.09
N VAL A 13 4.31 14.69 -2.96
CA VAL A 13 5.29 14.06 -2.08
C VAL A 13 4.83 14.02 -0.62
N PRO A 14 4.41 15.14 0.03
CA PRO A 14 3.89 15.08 1.39
C PRO A 14 2.61 14.25 1.51
N ALA A 15 1.76 14.23 0.48
CA ALA A 15 0.58 13.39 0.45
C ALA A 15 0.92 11.89 0.41
N PHE A 16 1.91 11.49 -0.41
CA PHE A 16 2.42 10.11 -0.43
C PHE A 16 3.12 9.73 0.87
N ALA A 17 3.84 10.65 1.51
CA ALA A 17 4.42 10.44 2.82
C ALA A 17 3.34 10.19 3.89
N TRP A 18 2.25 10.96 3.86
CA TRP A 18 1.09 10.74 4.72
C TRP A 18 0.39 9.41 4.43
N VAL A 19 0.23 9.05 3.15
CA VAL A 19 -0.32 7.73 2.76
C VAL A 19 0.52 6.59 3.31
N ALA A 20 1.85 6.67 3.17
CA ALA A 20 2.76 5.66 3.70
C ALA A 20 2.68 5.57 5.22
N TRP A 21 2.63 6.70 5.91
CA TRP A 21 2.43 6.74 7.37
C TRP A 21 1.10 6.12 7.79
N ARG A 22 -0.01 6.45 7.11
CA ARG A 22 -1.34 5.88 7.40
C ARG A 22 -1.40 4.38 7.15
N ASP A 23 -0.76 3.90 6.09
CA ASP A 23 -0.67 2.48 5.80
C ASP A 23 0.11 1.75 6.90
N ILE A 24 1.23 2.30 7.37
CA ILE A 24 1.97 1.72 8.51
C ILE A 24 1.15 1.75 9.81
N ALA A 25 0.50 2.88 10.12
CA ALA A 25 -0.17 3.10 11.39
C ALA A 25 -1.52 2.36 11.51
N THR A 26 -2.28 2.27 10.42
CA THR A 26 -3.66 1.75 10.45
C THR A 26 -3.94 0.66 9.43
N ARG A 27 -2.97 0.32 8.57
CA ARG A 27 -3.11 -0.63 7.44
C ARG A 27 -4.28 -0.29 6.51
N ARG A 28 -4.68 0.99 6.48
CA ARG A 28 -5.86 1.47 5.75
C ARG A 28 -5.61 2.84 5.15
N VAL A 29 -5.79 2.92 3.84
CA VAL A 29 -5.73 4.18 3.07
C VAL A 29 -7.11 4.45 2.48
N PRO A 30 -7.78 5.55 2.83
CA PRO A 30 -9.09 5.87 2.29
C PRO A 30 -9.05 6.11 0.77
N ASP A 31 -10.01 5.56 0.04
CA ASP A 31 -10.07 5.66 -1.43
C ASP A 31 -10.18 7.10 -1.96
N ARG A 32 -10.73 8.01 -1.15
CA ARG A 32 -10.87 9.43 -1.51
C ARG A 32 -9.52 10.15 -1.62
N VAL A 33 -8.46 9.63 -0.99
CA VAL A 33 -7.12 10.25 -0.97
C VAL A 33 -6.48 10.25 -2.36
N TRP A 34 -6.82 9.27 -3.21
CA TRP A 34 -6.28 9.17 -4.56
C TRP A 34 -6.86 10.22 -5.52
N LEU A 35 -8.07 10.73 -5.26
CA LEU A 35 -8.75 11.66 -6.16
C LEU A 35 -8.03 13.02 -6.27
N PRO A 36 -7.64 13.70 -5.17
CA PRO A 36 -6.82 14.91 -5.26
C PRO A 36 -5.49 14.68 -6.00
N LEU A 37 -4.83 13.54 -5.79
CA LEU A 37 -3.57 13.22 -6.47
C LEU A 37 -3.75 13.06 -7.98
N LEU A 38 -4.84 12.40 -8.40
CA LEU A 38 -5.20 12.31 -9.82
C LEU A 38 -5.57 13.67 -10.41
N LEU A 39 -6.22 14.55 -9.65
CA LEU A 39 -6.49 15.92 -10.08
C LEU A 39 -5.18 16.69 -10.30
N VAL A 40 -4.25 16.64 -9.35
CA VAL A 40 -2.93 17.26 -9.49
C VAL A 40 -2.19 16.70 -10.71
N ALA A 41 -2.22 15.38 -10.89
CA ALA A 41 -1.63 14.73 -12.05
C ALA A 41 -2.23 15.23 -13.36
N GLY A 42 -3.57 15.25 -13.47
CA GLY A 42 -4.27 15.72 -14.67
C GLY A 42 -3.97 17.19 -14.99
N VAL A 43 -3.99 18.06 -13.98
CA VAL A 43 -3.66 19.50 -14.14
C VAL A 43 -2.21 19.66 -14.61
N ALA A 44 -1.26 18.96 -14.00
CA ALA A 44 0.15 19.02 -14.39
C ALA A 44 0.36 18.55 -15.83
N LEU A 45 -0.29 17.45 -16.24
CA LEU A 45 -0.20 16.94 -17.62
C LEU A 45 -0.80 17.90 -18.65
N LEU A 46 -1.96 18.47 -18.36
CA LEU A 46 -2.59 19.45 -19.26
C LEU A 46 -1.71 20.69 -19.40
N PHE A 47 -1.22 21.22 -18.28
CA PHE A 47 -0.32 22.37 -18.29
C PHE A 47 0.92 22.09 -19.14
N GLU A 48 1.58 20.95 -18.89
CA GLU A 48 2.78 20.55 -19.63
C GLU A 48 2.49 20.43 -21.15
N PHE A 49 1.39 19.76 -21.52
CA PHE A 49 0.96 19.62 -22.90
C PHE A 49 0.79 20.96 -23.62
N PHE A 50 0.18 21.96 -22.97
CA PHE A 50 -0.02 23.30 -23.55
C PHE A 50 1.26 24.14 -23.57
N THR A 51 2.20 23.89 -22.65
CA THR A 51 3.50 24.59 -22.64
C THR A 51 4.53 24.04 -23.62
N ILE A 52 4.42 22.75 -23.99
CA ILE A 52 5.35 22.16 -24.96
C ILE A 52 5.07 22.74 -26.35
N ASN A 53 6.05 23.52 -26.83
CA ASN A 53 6.09 24.05 -28.18
C ASN A 53 6.72 23.03 -29.14
N GLY A 54 6.13 22.87 -30.32
CA GLY A 54 6.61 21.95 -31.35
C GLY A 54 5.91 20.59 -31.36
N SER A 55 5.48 20.18 -32.56
CA SER A 55 4.72 18.94 -32.78
C SER A 55 5.49 17.65 -32.40
N PRO A 56 6.77 17.47 -32.77
CA PRO A 56 7.52 16.25 -32.43
C PRO A 56 7.70 16.06 -30.92
N THR A 57 8.10 17.10 -30.19
CA THR A 57 8.31 17.04 -28.74
C THR A 57 7.01 16.71 -28.00
N ARG A 58 5.91 17.35 -28.41
CA ARG A 58 4.58 17.07 -27.86
C ARG A 58 4.15 15.62 -28.12
N ARG A 59 4.40 15.10 -29.32
CA ARG A 59 4.13 13.70 -29.65
C ARG A 59 4.95 12.74 -28.79
N PHE A 60 6.24 12.98 -28.60
CA PHE A 60 7.08 12.16 -27.72
C PHE A 60 6.60 12.19 -26.27
N PHE A 61 6.21 13.36 -25.76
CA PHE A 61 5.61 13.48 -24.44
C PHE A 61 4.34 12.64 -24.31
N LEU A 62 3.39 12.76 -25.24
CA LEU A 62 2.17 11.94 -25.24
C LEU A 62 2.47 10.44 -25.32
N VAL A 63 3.47 10.03 -26.12
CA VAL A 63 3.91 8.63 -26.17
C VAL A 63 4.44 8.18 -24.81
N ARG A 64 5.26 8.99 -24.13
CA ARG A 64 5.74 8.66 -22.77
C ARG A 64 4.60 8.55 -21.76
N VAL A 65 3.62 9.46 -21.79
CA VAL A 65 2.42 9.38 -20.95
C VAL A 65 1.64 8.09 -21.22
N GLY A 66 1.38 7.80 -22.50
CA GLY A 66 0.67 6.59 -22.92
C GLY A 66 1.40 5.31 -22.53
N LEU A 67 2.72 5.24 -22.73
CA LEU A 67 3.54 4.09 -22.34
C LEU A 67 3.64 3.97 -20.81
N SER A 68 3.77 5.08 -20.09
CA SER A 68 3.83 5.09 -18.63
C SER A 68 2.58 4.47 -18.02
N ALA A 69 1.41 5.00 -18.37
CA ALA A 69 0.14 4.47 -17.90
C ALA A 69 -0.11 3.06 -18.45
N GLY A 70 0.13 2.85 -19.75
CA GLY A 70 -0.11 1.58 -20.44
C GLY A 70 0.76 0.42 -19.96
N LEU A 71 1.92 0.69 -19.36
CA LEU A 71 2.77 -0.33 -18.76
C LEU A 71 2.52 -0.47 -17.26
N VAL A 72 2.52 0.63 -16.51
CA VAL A 72 2.46 0.58 -15.05
C VAL A 72 1.07 0.17 -14.57
N VAL A 73 -0.02 0.68 -15.17
CA VAL A 73 -1.38 0.35 -14.70
C VAL A 73 -1.68 -1.15 -14.82
N PRO A 74 -1.47 -1.81 -15.97
CA PRO A 74 -1.69 -3.25 -16.07
C PRO A 74 -0.76 -4.05 -15.16
N LEU A 75 0.50 -3.64 -15.03
CA LEU A 75 1.47 -4.31 -14.16
C LEU A 75 1.04 -4.25 -12.69
N SER A 76 0.67 -3.06 -12.20
CA SER A 76 0.17 -2.87 -10.83
C SER A 76 -1.09 -3.66 -10.56
N TYR A 77 -2.02 -3.70 -11.52
CA TYR A 77 -3.24 -4.50 -11.41
C TYR A 77 -2.94 -6.01 -11.40
N ALA A 78 -2.02 -6.48 -12.24
CA ALA A 78 -1.62 -7.88 -12.29
C ALA A 78 -0.98 -8.32 -10.96
N PHE A 79 -0.03 -7.54 -10.41
CA PHE A 79 0.57 -7.85 -9.11
C PHE A 79 -0.45 -7.85 -7.98
N TRP A 80 -1.40 -6.92 -7.98
CA TRP A 80 -2.49 -6.94 -7.00
C TRP A 80 -3.36 -8.19 -7.13
N ARG A 81 -3.74 -8.57 -8.35
CA ARG A 81 -4.58 -9.74 -8.61
C ARG A 81 -3.90 -11.05 -8.24
N LEU A 82 -2.57 -11.13 -8.40
CA LEU A 82 -1.75 -12.27 -7.99
C LEU A 82 -1.40 -12.28 -6.49
N GLY A 83 -1.81 -11.25 -5.73
CA GLY A 83 -1.53 -11.13 -4.30
C GLY A 83 -0.11 -10.67 -3.96
N GLY A 84 0.65 -10.17 -4.95
CA GLY A 84 1.99 -9.62 -4.75
C GLY A 84 2.01 -8.20 -4.19
N PHE A 85 0.94 -7.43 -4.41
CA PHE A 85 0.78 -6.06 -3.89
C PHE A 85 -0.47 -5.90 -3.04
N GLY A 86 -0.41 -5.01 -2.05
CA GLY A 86 -1.59 -4.51 -1.38
C GLY A 86 -2.45 -3.65 -2.31
N GLY A 87 -3.72 -3.47 -1.97
CA GLY A 87 -4.62 -2.60 -2.74
C GLY A 87 -4.16 -1.15 -2.76
N ALA A 88 -3.53 -0.68 -1.67
CA ALA A 88 -2.97 0.67 -1.58
C ALA A 88 -1.76 0.85 -2.52
N ASP A 89 -0.83 -0.11 -2.55
CA ASP A 89 0.35 -0.07 -3.42
C ASP A 89 -0.04 -0.02 -4.90
N ALA A 90 -1.03 -0.83 -5.30
CA ALA A 90 -1.52 -0.84 -6.66
C ALA A 90 -2.09 0.53 -7.07
N LYS A 91 -2.91 1.14 -6.21
CA LYS A 91 -3.46 2.48 -6.45
C LYS A 91 -2.35 3.54 -6.48
N ALA A 92 -1.35 3.43 -5.60
CA ALA A 92 -0.20 4.34 -5.58
C ALA A 92 0.55 4.32 -6.91
N PHE A 93 0.91 3.15 -7.43
CA PHE A 93 1.64 3.04 -8.69
C PHE A 93 0.81 3.50 -9.90
N ILE A 94 -0.50 3.24 -9.91
CA ILE A 94 -1.41 3.77 -10.93
C ILE A 94 -1.37 5.30 -10.92
N VAL A 95 -1.53 5.94 -9.75
CA VAL A 95 -1.47 7.40 -9.62
C VAL A 95 -0.10 7.93 -10.04
N LEU A 96 0.98 7.29 -9.60
CA LEU A 96 2.36 7.68 -9.96
C LEU A 96 2.63 7.59 -11.46
N SER A 97 2.00 6.66 -12.19
CA SER A 97 2.13 6.57 -13.65
C SER A 97 1.58 7.79 -14.38
N VAL A 98 0.54 8.42 -13.83
CA VAL A 98 -0.07 9.62 -14.43
C VAL A 98 0.60 10.88 -13.89
N LEU A 99 1.00 10.86 -12.63
CA LEU A 99 1.65 11.99 -11.96
C LEU A 99 3.08 12.20 -12.46
N PHE A 100 3.82 11.12 -12.72
CA PHE A 100 5.23 11.11 -13.09
C PHE A 100 5.51 10.28 -14.36
N PRO A 101 4.88 10.58 -15.51
CA PRO A 101 5.06 9.77 -16.72
C PRO A 101 6.40 10.01 -17.43
N ALA A 102 6.99 11.19 -17.24
CA ALA A 102 8.28 11.59 -17.76
C ALA A 102 9.18 12.11 -16.63
N TYR A 103 10.48 12.19 -16.89
CA TYR A 103 11.46 12.68 -15.93
C TYR A 103 11.22 14.16 -15.62
N PRO A 104 10.94 14.52 -14.34
CA PRO A 104 10.87 15.91 -13.92
C PRO A 104 12.28 16.49 -13.82
N ALA A 105 12.43 17.81 -13.95
CA ALA A 105 13.72 18.48 -13.78
C ALA A 105 13.68 19.43 -12.58
N TYR A 106 14.30 19.01 -11.48
CA TYR A 106 14.45 19.82 -10.26
C TYR A 106 15.88 20.30 -10.09
N ARG A 107 16.09 21.60 -10.23
CA ARG A 107 17.34 22.26 -9.86
C ARG A 107 17.28 22.75 -8.42
N LEU A 108 18.26 22.33 -7.63
CA LEU A 108 18.51 22.80 -6.29
C LEU A 108 19.99 23.21 -6.20
N LEU A 109 20.24 24.51 -6.07
CA LEU A 109 21.59 25.08 -6.15
C LEU A 109 22.26 24.68 -7.48
N GLU A 110 23.42 24.02 -7.42
CA GLU A 110 24.18 23.53 -8.58
C GLU A 110 23.78 22.11 -9.01
N PHE A 111 22.90 21.45 -8.26
CA PHE A 111 22.49 20.07 -8.52
C PHE A 111 21.19 20.01 -9.32
N SER A 112 21.10 19.04 -10.23
CA SER A 112 19.88 18.71 -10.97
C SER A 112 19.44 17.31 -10.60
N PHE A 113 18.16 17.17 -10.28
CA PHE A 113 17.54 15.91 -9.89
C PHE A 113 16.36 15.58 -10.82
N PRO A 114 16.19 14.29 -11.16
CA PRO A 114 17.06 13.16 -10.84
C PRO A 114 18.37 13.19 -11.66
N GLY A 115 19.47 12.71 -11.07
CA GLY A 115 20.81 12.77 -11.69
C GLY A 115 21.06 11.74 -12.80
N VAL A 116 20.16 10.77 -12.97
CA VAL A 116 20.26 9.72 -14.00
C VAL A 116 18.88 9.54 -14.64
N GLU A 117 18.84 9.58 -15.97
CA GLU A 117 17.66 9.31 -16.77
C GLU A 117 17.82 8.01 -17.55
N THR A 118 16.77 7.21 -17.61
CA THR A 118 16.74 5.96 -18.39
C THR A 118 16.42 6.25 -19.86
N ALA A 119 16.90 5.39 -20.76
CA ALA A 119 16.68 5.54 -22.21
C ALA A 119 15.20 5.60 -22.61
N LEU A 120 14.31 4.91 -21.89
CA LEU A 120 12.87 4.96 -22.13
C LEU A 120 12.25 6.32 -21.74
N GLY A 121 12.88 7.06 -20.82
CA GLY A 121 12.39 8.37 -20.38
C GLY A 121 11.07 8.31 -19.58
N ILE A 122 10.72 7.13 -19.03
CA ILE A 122 9.50 6.90 -18.26
C ILE A 122 9.84 6.86 -16.77
N PHE A 123 9.56 7.95 -16.06
CA PHE A 123 10.00 8.10 -14.66
C PHE A 123 9.23 7.19 -13.69
N SER A 124 7.95 6.94 -13.94
CA SER A 124 7.15 6.01 -13.14
C SER A 124 7.72 4.59 -13.09
N LEU A 125 8.34 4.11 -14.18
CA LEU A 125 9.01 2.81 -14.18
C LEU A 125 10.23 2.83 -13.25
N THR A 126 11.01 3.91 -13.26
CA THR A 126 12.11 4.09 -12.31
C THR A 126 11.61 4.09 -10.87
N ILE A 127 10.47 4.72 -10.59
CA ILE A 127 9.85 4.69 -9.25
C ILE A 127 9.49 3.24 -8.87
N VAL A 128 8.80 2.50 -9.75
CA VAL A 128 8.43 1.09 -9.50
C VAL A 128 9.68 0.24 -9.27
N THR A 129 10.68 0.33 -10.14
CA THR A 129 11.93 -0.44 -10.02
C THR A 129 12.65 -0.13 -8.71
N ASN A 130 12.81 1.14 -8.36
CA ASN A 130 13.45 1.54 -7.10
C ASN A 130 12.63 1.05 -5.89
N ALA A 131 11.30 1.13 -5.95
CA ALA A 131 10.44 0.62 -4.88
C ALA A 131 10.59 -0.89 -4.70
N VAL A 132 10.69 -1.66 -5.79
CA VAL A 132 10.95 -3.11 -5.73
C VAL A 132 12.33 -3.40 -5.13
N LEU A 133 13.38 -2.69 -5.56
CA LEU A 133 14.73 -2.86 -5.01
C LEU A 133 14.76 -2.59 -3.50
N VAL A 134 14.12 -1.51 -3.04
CA VAL A 134 14.00 -1.21 -1.61
C VAL A 134 13.13 -2.27 -0.90
N GLY A 135 12.04 -2.71 -1.53
CA GLY A 135 11.10 -3.69 -0.99
C GLY A 135 11.73 -5.06 -0.71
N ILE A 136 12.73 -5.48 -1.50
CA ILE A 136 13.46 -6.74 -1.28
C ILE A 136 14.20 -6.76 0.08
N PHE A 137 14.57 -5.60 0.61
CA PHE A 137 15.19 -5.53 1.94
C PHE A 137 14.20 -5.75 3.08
N TYR A 138 12.89 -5.59 2.87
CA TYR A 138 11.91 -5.74 3.93
C TYR A 138 11.83 -7.18 4.49
N PRO A 139 11.71 -8.25 3.67
CA PRO A 139 11.79 -9.62 4.16
C PRO A 139 13.09 -9.94 4.91
N VAL A 140 14.22 -9.38 4.46
CA VAL A 140 15.52 -9.56 5.10
C VAL A 140 15.55 -8.88 6.47
N ALA A 141 15.09 -7.63 6.55
CA ALA A 141 14.99 -6.90 7.80
C ALA A 141 14.02 -7.59 8.79
N LEU A 142 12.91 -8.12 8.29
CA LEU A 142 11.93 -8.88 9.07
C LEU A 142 12.55 -10.16 9.64
N ALA A 143 13.27 -10.92 8.81
CA ALA A 143 13.96 -12.14 9.23
C ALA A 143 15.04 -11.85 10.28
N ALA A 144 15.83 -10.79 10.09
CA ALA A 144 16.84 -10.36 11.06
C ALA A 144 16.19 -9.97 12.40
N ARG A 145 15.10 -9.19 12.36
CA ARG A 145 14.34 -8.81 13.57
C ARG A 145 13.82 -10.04 14.32
N ASN A 146 13.28 -11.03 13.62
CA ASN A 146 12.76 -12.24 14.24
C ASN A 146 13.89 -13.11 14.81
N ALA A 147 15.02 -13.23 14.10
CA ALA A 147 16.20 -13.96 14.60
C ALA A 147 16.75 -13.34 15.88
N LEU A 148 16.79 -12.00 15.98
CA LEU A 148 17.16 -11.28 17.21
C LEU A 148 16.18 -11.54 18.37
N ALA A 149 14.93 -11.88 18.06
CA ALA A 149 13.92 -12.29 19.05
C ALA A 149 13.94 -13.80 19.34
N GLY A 150 14.91 -14.56 18.81
CA GLY A 150 15.06 -16.00 19.02
C GLY A 150 14.26 -16.89 18.05
N GLU A 151 13.57 -16.30 17.08
CA GLU A 151 12.71 -17.02 16.14
C GLU A 151 13.40 -17.17 14.78
N VAL A 152 13.90 -18.37 14.50
CA VAL A 152 14.58 -18.70 13.24
C VAL A 152 13.77 -19.75 12.48
N SER A 153 13.07 -19.30 11.44
CA SER A 153 12.29 -20.17 10.56
C SER A 153 12.13 -19.55 9.17
N LEU A 154 11.82 -20.34 8.14
CA LEU A 154 11.51 -19.81 6.80
C LEU A 154 10.35 -18.78 6.82
N ARG A 155 9.44 -18.90 7.79
CA ARG A 155 8.33 -17.97 7.98
C ARG A 155 8.79 -16.61 8.51
N SER A 156 9.99 -16.54 9.07
CA SER A 156 10.55 -15.29 9.60
C SER A 156 10.79 -14.25 8.52
N PHE A 157 10.83 -14.64 7.24
CA PHE A 157 10.91 -13.71 6.11
C PHE A 157 9.57 -13.05 5.75
N VAL A 158 8.45 -13.61 6.21
CA VAL A 158 7.10 -13.20 5.78
C VAL A 158 6.15 -12.88 6.94
N ALA A 159 6.49 -13.29 8.16
CA ALA A 159 5.64 -13.15 9.33
C ALA A 159 6.47 -12.76 10.57
N ARG A 160 5.79 -12.25 11.58
CA ARG A 160 6.34 -12.05 12.92
C ARG A 160 5.58 -12.90 13.93
N PRO A 161 6.24 -13.46 14.95
CA PRO A 161 5.55 -14.08 16.07
C PRO A 161 4.74 -13.00 16.82
N ILE A 162 3.54 -13.35 17.25
CA ILE A 162 2.76 -12.54 18.18
C ILE A 162 2.16 -13.44 19.26
N PRO A 163 2.05 -12.98 20.52
CA PRO A 163 1.26 -13.65 21.52
C PRO A 163 -0.19 -13.78 21.07
N ALA A 164 -0.82 -14.94 21.31
CA ALA A 164 -2.21 -15.17 20.90
C ALA A 164 -3.21 -14.21 21.58
N ALA A 165 -2.85 -13.59 22.70
CA ALA A 165 -3.68 -12.58 23.36
C ALA A 165 -3.77 -11.28 22.52
N ASP A 166 -2.69 -10.92 21.83
CA ASP A 166 -2.54 -9.67 21.09
C ASP A 166 -3.14 -9.74 19.68
N ALA A 167 -3.65 -10.92 19.27
CA ALA A 167 -4.21 -11.12 17.93
C ALA A 167 -5.33 -10.12 17.60
N THR A 168 -6.12 -9.70 18.59
CA THR A 168 -7.22 -8.74 18.36
C THR A 168 -6.76 -7.29 18.26
N THR A 169 -5.57 -6.97 18.76
CA THR A 169 -4.95 -5.63 18.71
C THR A 169 -3.95 -5.47 17.57
N GLU A 170 -3.77 -6.51 16.76
CA GLU A 170 -2.82 -6.52 15.66
C GLU A 170 -3.50 -6.57 14.30
N TYR A 171 -2.88 -5.93 13.30
CA TYR A 171 -3.36 -5.98 11.92
C TYR A 171 -2.74 -7.13 11.15
N GLY A 172 -3.46 -7.62 10.13
CA GLY A 172 -2.98 -8.60 9.18
C GLY A 172 -3.66 -9.95 9.32
N ARG A 173 -2.93 -11.01 9.01
CA ARG A 173 -3.44 -12.37 8.92
C ARG A 173 -2.57 -13.31 9.74
N LEU A 174 -3.20 -14.13 10.57
CA LEU A 174 -2.53 -15.24 11.22
C LEU A 174 -2.25 -16.32 10.19
N LEU A 175 -0.98 -16.70 10.06
CA LEU A 175 -0.59 -17.81 9.21
C LEU A 175 -0.83 -19.13 9.97
N ASP A 176 -1.12 -20.19 9.21
CA ASP A 176 -1.16 -21.58 9.72
C ASP A 176 -2.30 -21.90 10.71
N VAL A 177 -3.44 -21.25 10.55
CA VAL A 177 -4.64 -21.54 11.36
C VAL A 177 -5.48 -22.63 10.67
N GLY A 178 -5.27 -23.89 11.08
CA GLY A 178 -6.07 -25.05 10.66
C GLY A 178 -5.62 -25.71 9.34
N PRO A 179 -6.37 -26.71 8.84
CA PRO A 179 -5.97 -27.54 7.68
C PRO A 179 -6.01 -26.79 6.33
N GLY A 180 -6.44 -25.53 6.30
CA GLY A 180 -6.55 -24.71 5.09
C GLY A 180 -5.33 -23.83 4.85
N ARG A 181 -4.93 -23.66 3.58
CA ARG A 181 -3.81 -22.81 3.16
C ARG A 181 -4.02 -21.30 3.37
N GLY A 182 -5.16 -20.90 3.94
CA GLY A 182 -5.63 -19.51 3.93
C GLY A 182 -5.26 -18.66 5.14
N GLY A 183 -4.91 -19.25 6.29
CA GLY A 183 -4.77 -18.49 7.55
C GLY A 183 -6.07 -17.82 8.01
N LEU A 184 -6.02 -17.10 9.13
CA LEU A 184 -7.16 -16.35 9.68
C LEU A 184 -6.93 -14.85 9.56
N ASP A 185 -7.83 -14.16 8.87
CA ASP A 185 -7.82 -12.70 8.81
C ASP A 185 -8.21 -12.11 10.19
N LEU A 186 -7.36 -11.24 10.74
CA LEU A 186 -7.59 -10.65 12.06
C LEU A 186 -8.75 -9.66 12.06
N ASP A 187 -9.06 -9.02 10.92
CA ASP A 187 -10.27 -8.19 10.78
C ASP A 187 -11.52 -9.08 10.86
N ALA A 188 -11.50 -10.24 10.20
CA ALA A 188 -12.60 -11.20 10.27
C ALA A 188 -12.77 -11.78 11.69
N LEU A 189 -11.67 -12.05 12.40
CA LEU A 189 -11.72 -12.45 13.81
C LEU A 189 -12.38 -11.37 14.66
N ARG A 190 -11.97 -10.11 14.52
CA ARG A 190 -12.58 -8.98 15.24
C ARG A 190 -14.05 -8.81 14.91
N MET A 191 -14.43 -8.89 13.64
CA MET A 191 -15.82 -8.83 13.19
C MET A 191 -16.65 -9.95 13.80
N TYR A 192 -16.12 -11.17 13.83
CA TYR A 192 -16.78 -12.33 14.43
C TYR A 192 -16.98 -12.15 15.94
N LEU A 193 -15.94 -11.74 16.67
CA LEU A 193 -16.01 -11.49 18.12
C LEU A 193 -17.04 -10.40 18.44
N ARG A 194 -17.03 -9.30 17.67
CA ARG A 194 -18.03 -8.23 17.82
C ARG A 194 -19.43 -8.72 17.56
N TRP A 195 -19.64 -9.39 16.43
CA TRP A 195 -20.92 -10.00 16.03
C TRP A 195 -21.45 -10.95 17.10
N ARG A 196 -20.57 -11.76 17.67
CA ARG A 196 -20.88 -12.74 18.71
C ARG A 196 -21.07 -12.11 20.10
N GLY A 197 -20.60 -10.88 20.31
CA GLY A 197 -20.69 -10.19 21.60
C GLY A 197 -19.72 -10.71 22.66
N HIS A 198 -18.58 -11.29 22.26
CA HIS A 198 -17.61 -11.89 23.16
C HIS A 198 -16.18 -11.45 22.87
N THR A 199 -15.30 -11.57 23.87
CA THR A 199 -13.86 -11.33 23.70
C THR A 199 -13.11 -12.60 23.34
N LEU A 200 -11.91 -12.45 22.77
CA LEU A 200 -11.04 -13.60 22.50
C LEU A 200 -10.64 -14.32 23.80
N GLU A 201 -10.52 -13.59 24.90
CA GLU A 201 -10.19 -14.12 26.21
C GLU A 201 -11.30 -15.03 26.75
N GLU A 202 -12.55 -14.58 26.71
CA GLU A 202 -13.72 -15.38 27.11
C GLU A 202 -13.81 -16.69 26.31
N LEU A 203 -13.63 -16.60 24.98
CA LEU A 203 -13.63 -17.77 24.10
C LEU A 203 -12.50 -18.75 24.44
N ARG A 204 -11.33 -18.24 24.87
CA ARG A 204 -10.18 -19.07 25.24
C ARG A 204 -10.33 -19.70 26.62
N ALA A 205 -11.05 -19.04 27.53
CA ALA A 205 -11.32 -19.50 28.88
C ALA A 205 -12.30 -20.70 28.91
N ASP A 206 -13.37 -20.66 28.10
CA ASP A 206 -14.35 -21.76 28.00
C ASP A 206 -14.49 -22.30 26.57
N ARG A 207 -13.43 -22.98 26.12
CA ARG A 207 -13.37 -23.53 24.75
C ARG A 207 -14.42 -24.60 24.50
N SER A 208 -14.80 -25.36 25.54
CA SER A 208 -15.84 -26.39 25.45
C SER A 208 -17.15 -25.78 24.99
N THR A 209 -17.65 -24.79 25.73
CA THR A 209 -18.93 -24.14 25.45
C THR A 209 -18.88 -23.42 24.11
N TYR A 210 -17.88 -22.55 23.92
CA TYR A 210 -17.87 -21.63 22.77
C TYR A 210 -17.53 -22.28 21.43
N ARG A 211 -17.03 -23.53 21.41
CA ARG A 211 -16.86 -24.33 20.18
C ARG A 211 -18.15 -25.00 19.72
N HIS A 212 -19.14 -25.16 20.60
CA HIS A 212 -20.42 -25.76 20.23
C HIS A 212 -21.29 -24.77 19.44
N SER A 213 -21.89 -25.20 18.33
CA SER A 213 -22.73 -24.35 17.48
C SER A 213 -23.95 -23.76 18.20
N ARG A 214 -24.42 -24.40 19.27
CA ARG A 214 -25.54 -23.91 20.10
C ARG A 214 -25.18 -22.70 20.97
N SER A 215 -23.90 -22.40 21.13
CA SER A 215 -23.42 -21.23 21.89
C SER A 215 -23.34 -19.95 21.05
N LEU A 216 -23.91 -19.97 19.84
CA LEU A 216 -24.05 -18.77 19.02
C LEU A 216 -25.25 -17.97 19.53
N PRO A 217 -25.14 -16.64 19.63
CA PRO A 217 -26.21 -15.82 20.18
C PRO A 217 -27.41 -15.76 19.22
N GLU A 218 -28.63 -15.75 19.78
CA GLU A 218 -29.86 -15.58 19.00
C GLU A 218 -29.95 -14.15 18.43
N GLU A 219 -29.67 -13.14 19.26
CA GLU A 219 -29.51 -11.74 18.85
C GLU A 219 -28.05 -11.40 18.58
N ARG A 220 -27.78 -10.78 17.42
CA ARG A 220 -26.42 -10.57 16.91
C ARG A 220 -26.08 -9.10 16.86
N ASN A 221 -24.88 -8.76 17.29
CA ASN A 221 -24.36 -7.40 17.16
C ASN A 221 -23.94 -7.10 15.70
N PRO A 222 -23.94 -5.83 15.28
CA PRO A 222 -23.37 -5.45 14.00
C PRO A 222 -21.84 -5.72 13.98
N PRO A 223 -21.32 -6.49 13.01
CA PRO A 223 -19.88 -6.86 12.96
C PRO A 223 -18.95 -5.65 12.72
N GLY A 224 -19.45 -4.61 12.05
CA GLY A 224 -18.63 -3.50 11.56
C GLY A 224 -17.63 -3.96 10.50
N ASP A 225 -16.47 -3.30 10.42
CA ASP A 225 -15.45 -3.47 9.37
C ASP A 225 -14.15 -4.12 9.85
N GLY A 226 -14.13 -4.62 11.09
CA GLY A 226 -12.93 -5.21 11.72
C GLY A 226 -11.83 -4.22 12.08
N ALA A 227 -12.00 -2.91 11.88
CA ALA A 227 -10.97 -1.94 12.23
C ALA A 227 -10.76 -1.86 13.75
N ILE A 228 -9.50 -1.72 14.15
CA ILE A 228 -9.14 -1.33 15.52
C ILE A 228 -9.52 0.14 15.66
N ARG A 229 -10.55 0.40 16.46
CA ARG A 229 -10.95 1.76 16.79
C ARG A 229 -9.96 2.29 17.83
N THR A 230 -8.90 2.94 17.38
CA THR A 230 -8.18 3.85 18.25
C THR A 230 -9.15 4.99 18.54
N THR A 231 -9.58 5.15 19.78
CA THR A 231 -10.18 6.41 20.24
C THR A 231 -9.12 7.48 20.06
N ALA A 232 -9.11 8.13 18.89
CA ALA A 232 -8.31 9.31 18.69
C ALA A 232 -9.01 10.43 19.45
N ALA A 233 -8.38 10.87 20.54
CA ALA A 233 -8.62 12.16 21.18
C ALA A 233 -8.33 13.30 20.20
#